data_AF-A0A3L8C8Q2-F1
#
_entry.id   AF-A0A3L8C8Q2-F1
#
_cell.length_a   1.000
_cell.length_b   1.000
_cell.length_c   1.000
_cell.angle_alpha   90.00
_cell.angle_beta   90.00
_cell.angle_gamma   90.00
#
_symmetry.space_group_name_H-M   'P 1'
#
loop_
_entity.id
_entity.type
_entity.pdbx_description
1 polymer ?
#
loop_
_entity_poly.entity_id
_entity_poly.type
_entity_poly.pdbx_seq_one_letter_code
_entity_poly.pdbx_strand_id
1 'polypeptide(L)'
;MIALNLKKLPLTREVSLLILAYLYVPIFVLIAYSFNANRSATVWTEFSFAWYGRILANPSIQTAALNSIIVASIATVCATAIALLAALATYRP
;
A
#
# COMPACT_ATOMS: atom_id res chain seq x y z
N MET A 1 -36.11 -2.54 -4.75
CA MET A 1 -34.66 -2.36 -4.50
C MET A 1 -34.03 -1.87 -5.79
N ILE A 2 -33.71 -0.56 -5.89
CA ILE A 2 -33.27 0.06 -7.15
C ILE A 2 -31.85 -0.43 -7.45
N ALA A 3 -31.70 -1.28 -8.47
CA ALA A 3 -30.39 -1.63 -9.01
C ALA A 3 -29.85 -0.42 -9.78
N LEU A 4 -29.04 0.40 -9.11
CA LEU A 4 -28.29 1.50 -9.75
C LEU A 4 -27.39 0.91 -10.83
N ASN A 5 -27.71 1.19 -12.10
CA ASN A 5 -26.93 0.73 -13.24
C ASN A 5 -25.66 1.60 -13.35
N LEU A 6 -24.58 1.20 -12.67
CA LEU A 6 -23.31 1.94 -12.58
C LEU A 6 -22.70 2.33 -13.94
N LYS A 7 -23.04 1.57 -15.00
CA LYS A 7 -22.65 1.85 -16.40
C LYS A 7 -23.38 3.05 -17.03
N LYS A 8 -24.54 3.46 -16.50
CA LYS A 8 -25.38 4.54 -17.04
C LYS A 8 -25.21 5.88 -16.31
N LEU A 9 -24.41 5.93 -15.26
CA LEU A 9 -24.07 7.19 -14.60
C LEU A 9 -22.95 7.86 -15.42
N PRO A 10 -23.18 9.02 -16.05
CA PRO A 10 -22.19 9.65 -16.94
C PRO A 10 -20.90 10.05 -16.19
N LEU A 11 -20.94 10.09 -14.86
CA LEU A 11 -19.88 10.59 -14.00
C LEU A 11 -19.09 9.50 -13.26
N THR A 12 -19.45 8.22 -13.37
CA THR A 12 -18.72 7.15 -12.64
C THR A 12 -17.27 7.03 -13.09
N ARG A 13 -17.00 7.15 -14.40
CA ARG A 13 -15.64 7.14 -14.95
C ARG A 13 -14.81 8.27 -14.38
N GLU A 14 -15.31 9.51 -14.44
CA GLU A 14 -14.57 10.69 -14.00
C GLU A 14 -14.32 10.67 -12.49
N VAL A 15 -15.33 10.29 -11.69
CA VAL A 15 -15.19 10.17 -10.23
C VAL A 15 -14.19 9.07 -9.87
N SER A 16 -14.24 7.91 -10.53
CA SER A 16 -13.26 6.85 -10.30
C SER A 16 -11.84 7.30 -10.66
N LEU A 17 -11.66 8.01 -11.78
CA LEU A 17 -10.34 8.54 -12.17
C LEU A 17 -9.83 9.58 -11.16
N LEU A 18 -10.69 10.47 -10.66
CA LEU A 18 -10.32 11.46 -9.64
C LEU A 18 -9.95 10.79 -8.31
N ILE A 19 -10.69 9.77 -7.89
CA ILE A 19 -10.37 8.99 -6.67
C ILE A 19 -9.02 8.28 -6.84
N LEU A 20 -8.81 7.63 -7.98
CA LEU A 20 -7.53 6.98 -8.27
C LEU A 20 -6.39 8.00 -8.30
N ALA A 21 -6.57 9.14 -8.96
CA ALA A 21 -5.56 10.20 -8.96
C ALA A 21 -5.26 10.68 -7.54
N TYR A 22 -6.29 10.93 -6.72
CA TYR A 22 -6.12 11.36 -5.33
C TYR A 22 -5.35 10.33 -4.48
N LEU A 23 -5.59 9.03 -4.68
CA LEU A 23 -4.90 7.96 -3.95
C LEU A 23 -3.45 7.75 -4.43
N TYR A 24 -3.20 7.83 -5.74
CA TYR A 24 -1.91 7.47 -6.32
C TYR A 24 -0.94 8.64 -6.47
N VAL A 25 -1.41 9.87 -6.71
CA VAL A 25 -0.55 11.06 -6.78
C VAL A 25 0.37 11.21 -5.55
N PRO A 26 -0.10 11.13 -4.29
CA PRO A 26 0.81 11.25 -3.14
C PRO A 26 1.84 10.12 -3.07
N ILE A 27 1.51 8.91 -3.55
CA ILE A 27 2.46 7.80 -3.65
C ILE A 27 3.54 8.14 -4.68
N PHE A 28 3.17 8.69 -5.85
CA PHE A 28 4.14 9.14 -6.85
C PHE A 28 5.04 10.27 -6.31
N VAL A 29 4.49 11.21 -5.56
CA VAL A 29 5.29 12.26 -4.89
C VAL A 29 6.28 11.62 -3.91
N LEU A 30 5.85 10.67 -3.09
CA LEU A 30 6.74 9.94 -2.18
C LEU A 30 7.88 9.23 -2.92
N ILE A 31 7.57 8.58 -4.04
CA ILE A 31 8.57 7.91 -4.91
C ILE A 31 9.53 8.93 -5.51
N ALA A 32 9.04 10.08 -5.98
CA ALA A 32 9.92 11.13 -6.51
C ALA A 32 10.89 11.60 -5.42
N TYR A 33 10.37 11.95 -4.24
CA TYR A 33 11.16 12.44 -3.12
C TYR A 33 12.07 11.38 -2.47
N SER A 34 11.85 10.08 -2.67
CA SER A 34 12.78 9.05 -2.19
C SER A 34 14.12 9.10 -2.93
N PHE A 35 14.18 9.74 -4.10
CA PHE A 35 15.43 10.03 -4.81
C PHE A 35 16.05 11.36 -4.40
N ASN A 36 15.47 12.12 -3.48
CA ASN A 36 16.05 13.39 -3.05
C ASN A 36 17.20 13.12 -2.06
N ALA A 37 18.41 13.64 -2.37
CA ALA A 37 19.58 13.50 -1.50
C ALA A 37 19.41 14.22 -0.14
N ASN A 38 18.53 15.22 -0.05
CA ASN A 38 18.30 15.99 1.15
C ASN A 38 17.60 15.17 2.25
N ARG A 39 17.79 15.55 3.52
CA ARG A 39 17.03 15.00 4.67
C ARG A 39 15.62 15.59 4.78
N SER A 40 15.40 16.74 4.13
CA SER A 40 14.12 17.44 4.17
C SER A 40 13.25 17.07 2.98
N ALA A 41 12.05 16.53 3.23
CA ALA A 41 11.07 16.16 2.21
C ALA A 41 10.35 17.36 1.57
N THR A 42 10.71 18.59 1.96
CA THR A 42 10.03 19.82 1.52
C THR A 42 10.81 20.56 0.42
N VAL A 43 12.12 20.32 0.30
CA VAL A 43 12.99 21.05 -0.64
C VAL A 43 13.75 20.04 -1.49
N TRP A 44 13.49 20.05 -2.80
CA TRP A 44 14.25 19.28 -3.77
C TRP A 44 15.65 19.86 -3.95
N THR A 45 16.68 19.05 -3.74
CA THR A 45 18.07 19.47 -4.00
C THR A 45 18.63 18.73 -5.20
N GLU A 46 18.87 17.43 -5.07
CA GLU A 46 19.59 16.61 -6.04
C GLU A 46 19.03 15.19 -6.10
N PHE A 47 19.12 14.56 -7.27
CA PHE A 47 18.74 13.16 -7.47
C PHE A 47 19.85 12.22 -6.97
N SER A 48 19.51 11.24 -6.12
CA SER A 48 20.46 10.30 -5.52
C SER A 48 19.81 9.00 -5.05
N PHE A 49 20.57 7.91 -5.12
CA PHE A 49 20.21 6.61 -4.53
C PHE A 49 20.80 6.40 -3.12
N ALA A 50 21.41 7.42 -2.52
CA ALA A 50 22.14 7.30 -1.25
C ALA A 50 21.29 6.71 -0.11
N TRP A 51 19.99 7.06 -0.05
CA TRP A 51 19.08 6.56 0.99
C TRP A 51 18.81 5.06 0.88
N TYR A 52 18.67 4.52 -0.34
CA TYR A 52 18.53 3.08 -0.55
C TYR A 52 19.75 2.33 -0.03
N GLY A 53 20.96 2.82 -0.34
CA GLY A 53 22.21 2.24 0.18
C GLY A 53 22.30 2.32 1.71
N ARG A 54 21.91 3.44 2.32
CA ARG A 54 21.89 3.62 3.78
C ARG A 54 20.91 2.68 4.48
N ILE A 55 19.73 2.47 3.90
CA ILE A 55 18.73 1.53 4.42
C ILE A 55 19.27 0.10 4.35
N LEU A 56 19.85 -0.26 3.21
CA LEU A 56 20.46 -1.58 3.00
C LEU A 56 21.72 -1.79 3.84
N ALA A 57 22.39 -0.75 4.34
CA ALA A 57 23.52 -0.88 5.25
C ALA A 57 23.10 -0.86 6.74
N ASN A 58 21.83 -0.58 7.06
CA ASN A 58 21.37 -0.42 8.44
C ASN A 58 20.77 -1.73 8.98
N PRO A 59 21.47 -2.45 9.88
CA PRO A 59 21.02 -3.75 10.39
C PRO A 59 19.73 -3.65 11.22
N SER A 60 19.45 -2.50 11.84
CA SER A 60 18.20 -2.28 12.58
C SER A 60 17.01 -2.25 11.64
N ILE A 61 17.11 -1.55 10.50
CA ILE A 61 16.04 -1.47 9.51
C ILE A 61 15.84 -2.84 8.83
N GLN A 62 16.93 -3.53 8.48
CA GLN A 62 16.83 -4.87 7.90
C GLN A 62 16.13 -5.85 8.85
N THR A 63 16.55 -5.89 10.12
CA THR A 63 15.94 -6.77 11.12
C THR A 63 14.45 -6.43 11.31
N ALA A 64 14.10 -5.14 11.38
CA ALA A 64 12.71 -4.72 11.49
C ALA A 64 11.87 -5.13 10.26
N ALA A 65 12.41 -5.02 9.05
CA ALA A 65 11.75 -5.45 7.82
C ALA A 65 11.53 -6.97 7.80
N LEU A 66 12.55 -7.75 8.16
CA LEU A 66 12.44 -9.21 8.24
C LEU A 66 11.42 -9.65 9.29
N ASN A 67 11.46 -9.04 10.48
CA ASN A 67 10.47 -9.31 11.52
C ASN A 67 9.05 -9.01 11.04
N SER A 68 8.86 -7.90 10.32
CA SER A 68 7.56 -7.55 9.75
C SER A 68 7.06 -8.59 8.75
N ILE A 69 7.94 -9.09 7.88
CA ILE A 69 7.60 -10.15 6.91
C ILE A 69 7.22 -11.45 7.63
N ILE A 70 7.99 -11.87 8.64
CA ILE A 70 7.72 -13.09 9.41
C ILE A 70 6.36 -12.97 10.11
N VAL A 71 6.13 -11.88 10.83
CA VAL A 71 4.88 -11.63 11.56
C VAL A 71 3.70 -11.56 10.60
N ALA A 72 3.82 -10.80 9.50
CA ALA A 72 2.75 -10.67 8.51
C ALA A 72 2.40 -12.01 7.85
N SER A 73 3.40 -12.85 7.55
CA SER A 73 3.18 -14.16 6.92
C SER A 73 2.45 -15.11 7.85
N ILE A 74 2.90 -15.23 9.11
CA ILE A 74 2.25 -16.09 10.10
C ILE A 74 0.83 -15.59 10.39
N ALA A 75 0.67 -14.28 10.60
CA ALA A 75 -0.63 -13.67 10.84
C ALA A 75 -1.59 -13.92 9.67
N THR A 76 -1.12 -13.81 8.42
CA THR A 76 -1.93 -14.08 7.24
C THR A 76 -2.38 -15.53 7.18
N VAL A 77 -1.49 -16.50 7.39
CA VAL A 77 -1.84 -17.93 7.37
C VAL A 77 -2.84 -18.27 8.49
N CYS A 78 -2.60 -17.80 9.70
CA CYS A 78 -3.49 -18.04 10.83
C CYS A 78 -4.86 -17.39 10.61
N ALA A 79 -4.89 -16.10 10.22
CA ALA A 79 -6.12 -15.37 9.99
C ALA A 79 -6.95 -15.98 8.86
N THR A 80 -6.32 -16.34 7.74
CA THR A 80 -7.01 -16.97 6.61
C THR A 80 -7.55 -18.34 6.97
N ALA A 81 -6.80 -19.18 7.68
CA ALA A 81 -7.27 -20.49 8.12
C ALA A 81 -8.48 -20.37 9.07
N ILE A 82 -8.41 -19.50 10.08
CA ILE A 82 -9.51 -19.27 11.02
C ILE A 82 -10.73 -18.70 10.30
N ALA A 83 -10.55 -17.69 9.43
CA ALA A 83 -11.62 -17.09 8.66
C ALA A 83 -12.29 -18.12 7.74
N LEU A 84 -11.52 -18.99 7.10
CA LEU A 84 -12.04 -20.07 6.25
C LEU A 84 -12.88 -21.06 7.05
N LEU A 85 -12.39 -21.51 8.21
CA LEU A 85 -13.15 -22.42 9.08
C LEU A 85 -14.45 -21.78 9.58
N ALA A 86 -14.41 -20.51 9.98
CA ALA A 86 -15.58 -19.77 10.41
C ALA A 86 -16.61 -19.59 9.28
N ALA A 87 -16.15 -19.30 8.06
CA ALA A 87 -17.01 -19.20 6.89
C ALA A 87 -17.70 -20.53 6.58
N LEU A 88 -16.97 -21.66 6.62
CA LEU A 88 -17.54 -22.99 6.40
C LEU A 88 -18.54 -23.40 7.49
N ALA A 89 -18.26 -23.08 8.76
CA ALA A 89 -19.17 -23.39 9.87
C ALA A 89 -20.47 -22.56 9.81
N THR A 90 -20.39 -21.33 9.32
CA THR A 90 -21.54 -20.43 9.21
C THR A 90 -22.32 -20.62 7.91
N TYR A 91 -21.70 -21.23 6.90
CA TYR A 91 -22.33 -21.54 5.63
C TYR A 91 -23.48 -22.53 5.83
N ARG A 92 -24.71 -22.00 5.85
CA ARG A 92 -25.96 -22.74 5.79
C ARG A 92 -26.50 -22.60 4.36
N PRO A 93 -26.74 -23.70 3.62
CA PRO A 93 -27.30 -23.65 2.27
C PRO A 93 -28.74 -23.15 2.26
#